data_AF-A0A7C2A3T7-F1
#
_entry.id   AF-A0A7C2A3T7-F1
#
_cell.length_a   1.000
_cell.length_b   1.000
_cell.length_c   1.000
_cell.angle_alpha   90.00
_cell.angle_beta   90.00
_cell.angle_gamma   90.00
#
_symmetry.space_group_name_H-M   'P 1'
#
loop_
_entity.id
_entity.type
_entity.pdbx_description
1 polymer ?
#
loop_
_entity_poly.entity_id
_entity_poly.type
_entity_poly.pdbx_seq_one_letter_code
_entity_poly.pdbx_strand_id
1 'polypeptide(L)'
;EQAHNGTLFLDGITDMPLETQGKIVRVLQEQVFERVGSNSRVEVDVRVIASASRDIQKLIAGNLFREDLFYRLNVVPIAIPSLNERRNDIPILADFFMARAAAANGQPPRGLSIDAVVTLQAYEWPGNVRELRNVVERLLIMAPGGSGDEIGAAMLPAEIVSTAPSAEGLGRNGGVIGLPLREAREIFEREYLHSQVARFGGNISRTAAFIGMERSALHRKLKSLGIHGGKK
;
A
#
# COMPACT_ATOMS: atom_id res chain seq x y z
N GLU A 1 9.13 -17.55 -33.38
CA GLU A 1 10.44 -17.95 -33.92
C GLU A 1 11.59 -17.63 -32.96
N GLN A 2 11.78 -16.38 -32.52
CA GLN A 2 12.85 -16.03 -31.55
C GLN A 2 12.78 -16.81 -30.22
N ALA A 3 11.57 -17.13 -29.76
CA ALA A 3 11.37 -17.90 -28.53
C ALA A 3 11.40 -19.43 -28.74
N HIS A 4 11.69 -19.93 -29.94
CA HIS A 4 11.70 -21.37 -30.21
C HIS A 4 12.69 -22.10 -29.30
N ASN A 5 12.26 -23.21 -28.70
CA ASN A 5 12.93 -23.96 -27.63
C ASN A 5 13.16 -23.13 -26.35
N GLY A 6 12.36 -22.06 -26.17
CA GLY A 6 12.44 -21.15 -25.05
C GLY A 6 11.08 -20.87 -24.42
N THR A 7 10.96 -19.72 -23.76
CA THR A 7 9.71 -19.28 -23.11
C THR A 7 9.17 -18.01 -23.78
N LEU A 8 7.89 -18.03 -24.12
CA LEU A 8 7.14 -16.88 -24.62
C LEU A 8 6.27 -16.34 -23.49
N PHE A 9 6.52 -15.10 -23.08
CA PHE A 9 5.66 -14.38 -22.14
C PHE A 9 4.69 -13.47 -22.90
N LEU A 10 3.39 -13.69 -22.70
CA LEU A 10 2.30 -12.89 -23.26
C LEU A 10 1.73 -12.00 -22.15
N ASP A 11 2.09 -10.72 -22.16
CA ASP A 11 1.57 -9.76 -21.19
C ASP A 11 0.23 -9.18 -21.65
N GLY A 12 -0.77 -9.14 -20.76
CA GLY A 12 -2.04 -8.47 -21.02
C GLY A 12 -2.88 -9.14 -22.11
N ILE A 13 -3.06 -10.47 -22.06
CA ILE A 13 -3.81 -11.21 -23.10
C ILE A 13 -5.26 -10.72 -23.28
N THR A 14 -5.83 -10.09 -22.25
CA THR A 14 -7.20 -9.56 -22.25
C THR A 14 -7.38 -8.34 -23.15
N ASP A 15 -6.30 -7.67 -23.56
CA ASP A 15 -6.35 -6.51 -24.45
C ASP A 15 -6.16 -6.89 -25.93
N MET A 16 -5.96 -8.19 -26.22
CA MET A 16 -5.78 -8.69 -27.59
C MET A 16 -7.10 -8.67 -28.37
N PRO A 17 -7.13 -8.20 -29.64
CA PRO A 17 -8.29 -8.36 -30.51
C PRO A 17 -8.64 -9.84 -30.73
N LEU A 18 -9.92 -10.16 -30.94
CA LEU A 18 -10.40 -11.54 -31.14
C LEU A 18 -9.70 -12.27 -32.30
N GLU A 19 -9.34 -11.56 -33.37
CA GLU A 19 -8.60 -12.13 -34.50
C GLU A 19 -7.20 -12.61 -34.06
N THR A 20 -6.50 -11.81 -33.27
CA THR A 20 -5.19 -12.15 -32.70
C THR A 20 -5.34 -13.34 -31.75
N GLN A 21 -6.38 -13.35 -30.92
CA GLN A 21 -6.66 -14.48 -30.02
C GLN A 21 -6.79 -15.79 -30.82
N GLY A 22 -7.53 -15.78 -31.94
CA GLY A 22 -7.67 -16.95 -32.81
C GLY A 22 -6.36 -17.43 -33.42
N LYS A 23 -5.47 -16.50 -33.83
CA LYS A 23 -4.13 -16.85 -34.31
C LYS A 23 -3.31 -17.52 -33.21
N ILE A 24 -3.35 -17.01 -31.98
CA ILE A 24 -2.64 -17.59 -30.84
C ILE A 24 -3.16 -19.00 -30.53
N VAL A 25 -4.48 -19.23 -30.55
CA VAL A 25 -5.06 -20.58 -30.38
C VAL A 25 -4.45 -21.56 -31.36
N ARG A 26 -4.34 -21.17 -32.64
CA ARG A 26 -3.75 -22.03 -33.67
C ARG A 26 -2.28 -22.34 -33.39
N VAL A 27 -1.49 -21.35 -32.99
CA VAL A 27 -0.07 -21.58 -32.62
C VAL A 27 0.06 -22.50 -31.40
N LEU A 28 -0.77 -22.31 -30.38
CA LEU A 28 -0.78 -23.15 -29.18
C LEU A 28 -1.25 -24.58 -29.46
N GLN A 29 -2.06 -24.79 -30.50
CA GLN A 29 -2.58 -26.10 -30.88
C GLN A 29 -1.67 -26.85 -31.84
N GLU A 30 -1.27 -26.18 -32.91
CA GLU A 30 -0.55 -26.80 -34.03
C GLU A 30 0.96 -26.69 -33.86
N GLN A 31 1.46 -25.83 -32.96
CA GLN A 31 2.88 -25.47 -32.88
C GLN A 31 3.44 -24.97 -34.21
N VAL A 32 2.58 -24.46 -35.10
CA VAL A 32 2.92 -23.94 -36.42
C VAL A 32 2.24 -22.59 -36.62
N PHE A 33 2.92 -21.68 -37.30
CA PHE A 33 2.31 -20.45 -37.79
C PHE A 33 2.80 -20.09 -39.19
N GLU A 34 2.09 -19.18 -39.86
CA GLU A 34 2.45 -18.65 -41.17
C GLU A 34 2.97 -17.22 -41.03
N ARG A 35 3.99 -16.85 -41.81
CA ARG A 35 4.50 -15.47 -41.83
C ARG A 35 3.48 -14.55 -42.50
N VAL A 36 3.37 -13.31 -42.02
CA VAL A 36 2.50 -12.32 -42.66
C VAL A 36 2.91 -12.14 -44.13
N GLY A 37 1.97 -12.35 -45.05
CA GLY A 37 2.21 -12.23 -46.49
C GLY A 37 2.92 -13.42 -47.15
N SER A 38 3.12 -14.54 -46.43
CA SER A 38 3.72 -15.75 -46.98
C SER A 38 3.01 -17.00 -46.48
N ASN A 39 2.84 -18.00 -47.36
CA ASN A 39 2.30 -19.30 -46.97
C ASN A 39 3.37 -20.24 -46.39
N SER A 40 4.56 -19.71 -46.08
CA SER A 40 5.62 -20.46 -45.42
C SER A 40 5.22 -20.77 -43.99
N ARG A 41 5.05 -22.07 -43.71
CA ARG A 41 4.82 -22.61 -42.38
C ARG A 41 6.12 -22.62 -41.58
N VAL A 42 6.02 -22.25 -40.31
CA VAL A 42 7.12 -22.22 -39.34
C VAL A 42 6.70 -23.00 -38.11
N GLU A 43 7.43 -24.07 -37.82
CA GLU A 43 7.23 -24.86 -36.60
C GLU A 43 7.92 -24.19 -35.41
N VAL A 44 7.27 -24.24 -34.25
CA VAL A 44 7.75 -23.65 -33.00
C VAL A 44 7.35 -24.49 -31.79
N ASP A 45 8.35 -25.01 -31.09
CA ASP A 45 8.20 -25.45 -29.71
C ASP A 45 8.48 -24.29 -28.74
N VAL A 46 7.53 -23.96 -27.87
CA VAL A 46 7.63 -22.87 -26.90
C VAL A 46 6.88 -23.20 -25.61
N ARG A 47 7.47 -22.85 -24.47
CA ARG A 47 6.73 -22.75 -23.20
C ARG A 47 6.01 -21.41 -23.16
N VAL A 48 4.70 -21.40 -22.92
CA VAL A 48 3.93 -20.15 -22.84
C VAL A 48 3.62 -19.79 -21.39
N ILE A 49 3.85 -18.53 -21.03
CA ILE A 49 3.39 -17.90 -19.79
C ILE A 49 2.55 -16.71 -20.20
N ALA A 50 1.34 -16.56 -19.64
CA ALA A 50 0.45 -15.47 -19.96
C ALA A 50 0.00 -14.73 -18.70
N SER A 51 -0.15 -13.41 -18.80
CA SER A 51 -0.73 -12.57 -17.75
C SER A 51 -2.09 -12.02 -18.20
N ALA A 52 -2.98 -11.81 -17.24
CA ALA A 52 -4.27 -11.16 -17.45
C ALA A 52 -4.52 -10.14 -16.35
N SER A 53 -5.05 -8.97 -16.74
CA SER A 53 -5.34 -7.86 -15.82
C SER A 53 -6.84 -7.71 -15.53
N ARG A 54 -7.70 -8.42 -16.28
CA ARG A 54 -9.16 -8.38 -16.17
C ARG A 54 -9.71 -9.77 -15.90
N ASP A 55 -10.93 -9.81 -15.38
CA ASP A 55 -11.68 -11.04 -15.17
C ASP A 55 -12.03 -11.68 -16.53
N ILE A 56 -11.29 -12.72 -16.90
CA ILE A 56 -11.45 -13.40 -18.19
C ILE A 56 -12.83 -14.04 -18.32
N GLN A 57 -13.41 -14.56 -17.22
CA GLN A 57 -14.73 -15.20 -17.27
C GLN A 57 -15.81 -14.21 -17.68
N LYS A 58 -15.75 -12.97 -17.17
CA LYS A 58 -16.63 -11.89 -17.61
C LYS A 58 -16.42 -11.51 -19.09
N LEU A 59 -15.17 -11.51 -19.55
CA LEU A 59 -14.87 -11.21 -20.95
C LEU A 59 -15.38 -12.31 -21.90
N ILE A 60 -15.31 -13.58 -21.50
CA ILE A 60 -15.88 -14.71 -22.25
C ILE A 60 -17.39 -14.55 -22.33
N ALA A 61 -18.07 -14.30 -21.21
CA ALA A 61 -19.52 -14.08 -21.19
C ALA A 61 -19.96 -12.89 -22.07
N GLY A 62 -19.09 -11.87 -22.21
CA GLY A 62 -19.30 -10.73 -23.08
C GLY A 62 -18.88 -10.92 -24.55
N ASN A 63 -18.44 -12.12 -24.97
CA ASN A 63 -17.86 -12.39 -26.29
C ASN A 63 -16.64 -11.50 -26.65
N LEU A 64 -15.94 -10.99 -25.64
CA LEU A 64 -14.72 -10.18 -25.80
C LEU A 64 -13.44 -11.01 -25.67
N PHE A 65 -13.56 -12.25 -25.19
CA PHE A 65 -12.45 -13.18 -25.08
C PHE A 65 -12.89 -14.57 -25.51
N ARG A 66 -12.03 -15.27 -26.26
CA ARG A 66 -12.35 -16.61 -26.74
C ARG A 66 -12.17 -17.65 -25.63
N GLU A 67 -13.19 -18.47 -25.45
CA GLU A 67 -13.19 -19.55 -24.46
C GLU A 67 -12.13 -20.62 -24.77
N ASP A 68 -11.91 -20.94 -26.05
CA ASP A 68 -10.90 -21.92 -26.47
C ASP A 68 -9.45 -21.48 -26.15
N LEU A 69 -9.16 -20.17 -26.25
CA LEU A 69 -7.89 -19.60 -25.83
C LEU A 69 -7.71 -19.69 -24.32
N PHE A 70 -8.77 -19.39 -23.55
CA PHE A 70 -8.72 -19.44 -22.09
C PHE A 70 -8.33 -20.83 -21.60
N TYR A 71 -8.99 -21.88 -22.08
CA TYR A 71 -8.67 -23.24 -21.62
C TYR A 71 -7.27 -23.72 -22.01
N ARG A 72 -6.71 -23.22 -23.12
CA ARG A 72 -5.33 -23.54 -23.52
C ARG A 72 -4.27 -22.84 -22.65
N LEU A 73 -4.58 -21.64 -22.15
CA LEU A 73 -3.66 -20.88 -21.30
C LEU A 73 -3.83 -21.20 -19.81
N ASN A 74 -5.05 -21.47 -19.36
CA ASN A 74 -5.42 -21.67 -17.96
C ASN A 74 -5.15 -23.10 -17.46
N VAL A 75 -3.96 -23.64 -17.75
CA VAL A 75 -3.55 -25.00 -17.33
C VAL A 75 -3.06 -24.98 -15.88
N VAL A 76 -2.20 -24.02 -15.55
CA VAL A 76 -1.69 -23.81 -14.19
C VAL A 76 -1.93 -22.35 -13.81
N PRO A 77 -3.11 -22.02 -13.24
CA PRO A 77 -3.41 -20.65 -12.83
C PRO A 77 -2.56 -20.23 -11.64
N ILE A 78 -2.01 -19.01 -11.71
CA ILE A 78 -1.33 -18.35 -10.60
C ILE A 78 -2.05 -17.04 -10.32
N ALA A 79 -2.75 -16.97 -9.19
CA ALA A 79 -3.37 -15.74 -8.73
C ALA A 79 -2.32 -14.87 -8.03
N ILE A 80 -2.14 -13.63 -8.53
CA ILE A 80 -1.25 -12.66 -7.90
C ILE A 80 -2.06 -11.81 -6.93
N PRO A 81 -1.75 -11.82 -5.62
CA PRO A 81 -2.49 -11.04 -4.65
C PRO A 81 -2.30 -9.55 -4.89
N SER A 82 -3.38 -8.80 -4.69
CA SER A 82 -3.35 -7.35 -4.68
C SER A 82 -2.46 -6.84 -3.54
N LEU A 83 -1.93 -5.62 -3.65
CA LEU A 83 -1.15 -5.03 -2.55
C LEU A 83 -2.00 -4.92 -1.26
N ASN A 84 -3.31 -4.72 -1.40
CA ASN A 84 -4.26 -4.65 -0.29
C ASN A 84 -4.40 -5.96 0.49
N GLU A 85 -4.16 -7.11 -0.14
CA GLU A 85 -4.16 -8.44 0.50
C GLU A 85 -2.83 -8.74 1.22
N ARG A 86 -1.78 -7.97 0.94
CA ARG A 86 -0.43 -8.12 1.51
C ARG A 86 0.13 -6.79 2.02
N ARG A 87 -0.69 -6.04 2.77
CA ARG A 87 -0.30 -4.73 3.34
C ARG A 87 0.94 -4.80 4.25
N ASN A 88 1.22 -5.96 4.83
CA ASN A 88 2.41 -6.18 5.64
C ASN A 88 3.72 -6.09 4.83
N ASP A 89 3.65 -6.22 3.50
CA ASP A 89 4.81 -6.07 2.61
C ASP A 89 5.07 -4.59 2.24
N ILE A 90 4.14 -3.68 2.51
CA ILE A 90 4.28 -2.26 2.15
C ILE A 90 5.53 -1.61 2.75
N PRO A 91 5.91 -1.81 4.04
CA PRO A 91 7.11 -1.20 4.60
C PRO A 91 8.37 -1.61 3.84
N ILE A 92 8.58 -2.91 3.61
CA ILE A 92 9.77 -3.42 2.92
C ILE A 92 9.79 -3.01 1.44
N LEU A 93 8.63 -2.95 0.79
CA LEU A 93 8.51 -2.47 -0.59
C LEU A 93 8.79 -0.97 -0.68
N ALA A 94 8.29 -0.17 0.27
CA ALA A 94 8.50 1.27 0.30
C ALA A 94 9.99 1.60 0.53
N ASP A 95 10.65 0.92 1.46
CA ASP A 95 12.10 1.04 1.69
C ASP A 95 12.90 0.66 0.43
N PHE A 96 12.52 -0.42 -0.24
CA PHE A 96 13.15 -0.84 -1.50
C PHE A 96 12.99 0.21 -2.60
N PHE A 97 11.78 0.74 -2.81
CA PHE A 97 11.54 1.76 -3.82
C PHE A 97 12.25 3.07 -3.49
N MET A 98 12.30 3.44 -2.20
CA MET A 98 13.02 4.62 -1.74
C MET A 98 14.52 4.51 -2.05
N ALA A 99 15.15 3.39 -1.69
CA ALA A 99 16.56 3.16 -1.97
C ALA A 99 16.86 3.16 -3.47
N ARG A 100 16.00 2.53 -4.27
CA ARG A 100 16.13 2.48 -5.73
C ARG A 100 15.96 3.87 -6.37
N ALA A 101 14.98 4.64 -5.92
CA ALA A 101 14.73 5.99 -6.40
C ALA A 101 15.89 6.94 -6.05
N ALA A 102 16.41 6.82 -4.82
CA ALA A 102 17.58 7.56 -4.34
C ALA A 102 18.81 7.30 -5.21
N ALA A 103 19.13 6.03 -5.47
CA ALA A 103 20.23 5.64 -6.34
C ALA A 103 20.06 6.17 -7.78
N ALA A 104 18.85 6.12 -8.34
CA ALA A 104 18.57 6.60 -9.69
C ALA A 104 18.69 8.12 -9.83
N ASN A 105 18.34 8.88 -8.78
CA ASN A 105 18.37 10.34 -8.79
C ASN A 105 19.70 10.93 -8.25
N GLY A 106 20.64 10.08 -7.80
CA GLY A 106 21.89 10.55 -7.20
C GLY A 106 21.68 11.30 -5.87
N GLN A 107 20.62 10.98 -5.14
CA GLN A 107 20.28 11.57 -3.85
C GLN A 107 20.33 10.51 -2.75
N PRO A 108 20.57 10.88 -1.48
CA PRO A 108 20.52 9.93 -0.38
C PRO A 108 19.09 9.45 -0.10
N PRO A 109 18.87 8.16 0.25
CA PRO A 109 17.55 7.68 0.64
C PRO A 109 17.10 8.34 1.95
N ARG A 110 15.78 8.48 2.11
CA ARG A 110 15.15 9.03 3.32
C ARG A 110 14.28 7.98 3.98
N GLY A 111 14.29 7.93 5.32
CA GLY A 111 13.39 7.04 6.06
C GLY A 111 11.94 7.51 5.97
N LEU A 112 11.00 6.56 6.04
CA LEU A 112 9.60 6.86 6.31
C LEU A 112 9.39 6.75 7.82
N SER A 113 8.71 7.72 8.42
CA SER A 113 8.35 7.64 9.82
C SER A 113 7.30 6.54 10.05
N ILE A 114 7.15 6.10 11.30
CA ILE A 114 6.21 5.03 11.67
C ILE A 114 4.77 5.40 11.29
N ASP A 115 4.34 6.63 11.55
CA ASP A 115 3.01 7.13 11.18
C ASP A 115 2.80 7.19 9.66
N ALA A 116 3.83 7.50 8.88
CA ALA A 116 3.76 7.46 7.43
C ALA A 116 3.55 6.03 6.93
N VAL A 117 4.33 5.08 7.45
CA VAL A 117 4.21 3.65 7.10
C VAL A 117 2.82 3.12 7.44
N VAL A 118 2.30 3.42 8.64
CA VAL A 118 0.95 2.99 9.03
C VAL A 118 -0.12 3.60 8.11
N THR A 119 0.03 4.86 7.74
CA THR A 119 -0.88 5.52 6.80
C THR A 119 -0.86 4.86 5.42
N LEU A 120 0.34 4.53 4.91
CA LEU A 120 0.51 3.78 3.65
C LEU A 120 -0.11 2.37 3.73
N GLN A 121 -0.05 1.70 4.88
CA GLN A 121 -0.67 0.39 5.09
C GLN A 121 -2.21 0.47 5.19
N ALA A 122 -2.75 1.57 5.70
CA ALA A 122 -4.19 1.78 5.81
C ALA A 122 -4.84 2.10 4.45
N TYR A 123 -4.09 2.71 3.53
CA TYR A 123 -4.57 3.09 2.21
C TYR A 123 -5.00 1.89 1.35
N GLU A 124 -6.07 2.06 0.58
CA GLU A 124 -6.43 1.15 -0.50
C GLU A 124 -5.59 1.49 -1.74
N TRP A 125 -4.84 0.53 -2.26
CA TRP A 125 -3.93 0.70 -3.40
C TRP A 125 -4.56 0.19 -4.72
N PRO A 126 -5.45 0.96 -5.39
CA PRO A 126 -6.06 0.54 -6.65
C PRO A 126 -5.03 0.30 -7.75
N GLY A 127 -3.93 1.06 -7.78
CA GLY A 127 -2.81 0.87 -8.70
C GLY A 127 -1.73 -0.09 -8.19
N ASN A 128 -1.96 -0.74 -7.05
CA ASN A 128 -1.13 -1.80 -6.48
C ASN A 128 0.34 -1.33 -6.27
N VAL A 129 1.31 -2.24 -6.38
CA VAL A 129 2.75 -1.96 -6.25
C VAL A 129 3.23 -0.83 -7.17
N ARG A 130 2.61 -0.64 -8.35
CA ARG A 130 3.00 0.44 -9.27
C ARG A 130 2.69 1.82 -8.71
N GLU A 131 1.52 1.97 -8.09
CA GLU A 131 1.12 3.20 -7.44
C GLU A 131 1.98 3.49 -6.20
N LEU A 132 2.22 2.48 -5.36
CA LEU A 132 3.13 2.60 -4.21
C LEU A 132 4.51 3.11 -4.64
N ARG A 133 5.09 2.49 -5.68
CA ARG A 133 6.38 2.93 -6.23
C ARG A 133 6.33 4.39 -6.67
N ASN A 134 5.33 4.79 -7.44
CA ASN A 134 5.21 6.15 -7.94
C ASN A 134 5.05 7.17 -6.79
N VAL A 135 4.29 6.82 -5.75
CA VAL A 135 4.13 7.64 -4.55
C VAL A 135 5.46 7.80 -3.82
N VAL A 136 6.19 6.71 -3.60
CA VAL A 136 7.50 6.75 -2.92
C VAL A 136 8.53 7.55 -3.72
N GLU A 137 8.60 7.35 -5.04
CA GLU A 137 9.47 8.13 -5.92
C GLU A 137 9.13 9.63 -5.89
N ARG A 138 7.83 9.96 -5.92
CA ARG A 138 7.35 11.35 -5.79
C ARG A 138 7.73 11.95 -4.45
N LEU A 139 7.62 11.19 -3.36
CA LEU A 139 7.96 11.65 -2.01
C LEU A 139 9.44 12.00 -1.88
N LEU A 140 10.33 11.18 -2.42
CA LEU A 140 11.76 11.48 -2.40
C LEU A 140 12.07 12.86 -3.03
N ILE A 141 11.36 13.20 -4.12
CA ILE A 141 11.59 14.43 -4.88
C ILE A 141 10.90 15.64 -4.25
N MET A 142 9.66 15.47 -3.79
CA MET A 142 8.78 16.58 -3.39
C MET A 142 8.72 16.83 -1.89
N ALA A 143 9.02 15.83 -1.05
CA ALA A 143 8.89 15.99 0.39
C ALA A 143 9.94 16.99 0.91
N PRO A 144 9.54 17.98 1.71
CA PRO A 144 10.48 18.93 2.30
C PRO A 144 11.46 18.21 3.25
N GLY A 145 12.61 18.83 3.49
CA GLY A 145 13.69 18.27 4.33
C GLY A 145 14.88 17.75 3.52
N GLY A 146 15.94 17.39 4.24
CA GLY A 146 17.21 16.94 3.68
C GLY A 146 17.56 15.50 4.00
N SER A 147 18.81 15.14 3.71
CA SER A 147 19.38 13.85 4.08
C SER A 147 19.35 13.67 5.61
N GLY A 148 18.66 12.64 6.09
CA GLY A 148 18.51 12.35 7.52
C GLY A 148 17.15 12.73 8.11
N ASP A 149 16.33 13.51 7.40
CA ASP A 149 14.96 13.81 7.81
C ASP A 149 14.02 12.68 7.35
N GLU A 150 13.25 12.14 8.30
CA GLU A 150 12.18 11.19 8.00
C GLU A 150 11.01 11.89 7.29
N ILE A 151 10.35 11.15 6.40
CA ILE A 151 9.13 11.58 5.71
C ILE A 151 7.94 11.16 6.58
N GLY A 152 7.26 12.17 7.14
CA GLY A 152 6.10 12.03 8.01
C GLY A 152 4.79 11.74 7.27
N ALA A 153 3.75 11.28 7.98
CA ALA A 153 2.43 11.03 7.37
C ALA A 153 1.83 12.31 6.75
N ALA A 154 2.07 13.47 7.34
CA ALA A 154 1.61 14.76 6.83
C ALA A 154 2.24 15.18 5.48
N MET A 155 3.34 14.52 5.08
CA MET A 155 4.01 14.76 3.80
C MET A 155 3.50 13.84 2.69
N LEU A 156 2.67 12.85 3.03
CA LEU A 156 2.06 11.95 2.05
C LEU A 156 1.06 12.70 1.14
N PRO A 157 0.85 12.23 -0.10
CA PRO A 157 -0.18 12.77 -0.97
C PRO A 157 -1.56 12.84 -0.28
N ALA A 158 -2.30 13.92 -0.52
CA ALA A 158 -3.59 14.18 0.12
C ALA A 158 -4.62 13.07 -0.13
N GLU A 159 -4.57 12.38 -1.27
CA GLU A 159 -5.42 11.22 -1.57
C GLU A 159 -5.21 10.04 -0.60
N ILE A 160 -3.99 9.87 -0.07
CA ILE A 160 -3.63 8.83 0.88
C ILE A 160 -3.98 9.24 2.31
N VAL A 161 -3.77 10.51 2.65
CA VAL A 161 -4.08 11.05 3.97
C VAL A 161 -5.59 11.15 4.22
N SER A 162 -6.38 11.48 3.20
CA SER A 162 -7.83 11.70 3.31
C SER A 162 -8.67 10.42 3.42
N THR A 163 -8.11 9.27 3.01
CA THR A 163 -8.77 7.95 3.01
C THR A 163 -8.36 7.07 4.18
N ALA A 164 -7.21 7.35 4.82
CA ALA A 164 -7.01 6.90 6.19
C ALA A 164 -8.18 7.46 7.04
N PRO A 165 -8.80 6.66 7.94
CA PRO A 165 -9.93 7.10 8.73
C PRO A 165 -9.58 8.45 9.33
N SER A 166 -10.20 9.50 8.79
CA SER A 166 -9.79 10.86 9.06
C SER A 166 -10.02 11.08 10.52
N ALA A 167 -8.91 11.13 11.23
CA ALA A 167 -8.85 11.54 12.60
C ALA A 167 -9.05 13.06 12.62
N GLU A 168 -10.19 13.52 12.10
CA GLU A 168 -10.58 14.93 11.99
C GLU A 168 -10.77 15.60 13.38
N GLY A 169 -10.60 14.83 14.47
CA GLY A 169 -10.42 15.33 15.84
C GLY A 169 -9.00 15.26 16.42
N LEU A 170 -8.02 14.71 15.69
CA LEU A 170 -6.65 14.40 16.18
C LEU A 170 -5.57 15.24 15.46
N GLY A 171 -5.90 16.46 15.05
CA GLY A 171 -5.03 17.41 14.33
C GLY A 171 -3.74 17.86 15.03
N ARG A 172 -3.21 17.10 15.99
CA ARG A 172 -1.90 17.32 16.63
C ARG A 172 -1.09 16.04 16.90
N ASN A 173 -1.65 14.85 16.67
CA ASN A 173 -1.14 13.58 17.22
C ASN A 173 -0.95 12.46 16.17
N GLY A 174 -0.50 12.77 14.95
CA GLY A 174 -0.20 11.77 13.92
C GLY A 174 0.78 10.68 14.38
N GLY A 175 1.74 11.04 15.23
CA GLY A 175 2.69 10.09 15.83
C GLY A 175 2.09 9.08 16.81
N VAL A 176 0.84 9.24 17.26
CA VAL A 176 0.21 8.34 18.25
C VAL A 176 -0.30 7.04 17.60
N ILE A 177 -0.65 7.07 16.30
CA ILE A 177 -1.23 5.93 15.58
C ILE A 177 -0.19 4.81 15.36
N GLY A 178 1.10 5.15 15.31
CA GLY A 178 2.20 4.21 15.17
C GLY A 178 2.69 3.55 16.48
N LEU A 179 2.19 3.99 17.64
CA LEU A 179 2.68 3.51 18.94
C LEU A 179 1.89 2.31 19.45
N PRO A 180 2.48 1.44 20.28
CA PRO A 180 1.73 0.43 21.02
C PRO A 180 0.57 1.08 21.80
N LEU A 181 -0.59 0.41 21.87
CA LEU A 181 -1.80 0.95 22.50
C LEU A 181 -1.56 1.52 23.91
N ARG A 182 -0.66 0.89 24.68
CA ARG A 182 -0.30 1.36 26.01
C ARG A 182 0.35 2.75 25.97
N GLU A 183 1.32 2.96 25.09
CA GLU A 183 2.03 4.23 24.95
C GLU A 183 1.12 5.31 24.38
N ALA A 184 0.31 4.96 23.38
CA ALA A 184 -0.72 5.84 22.83
C ALA A 184 -1.70 6.32 23.91
N ARG A 185 -2.17 5.39 24.76
CA ARG A 185 -3.01 5.72 25.92
C ARG A 185 -2.30 6.61 26.93
N GLU A 186 -1.04 6.35 27.25
CA GLU A 186 -0.29 7.17 28.20
C GLU A 186 -0.11 8.61 27.71
N ILE A 187 0.12 8.83 26.41
CA ILE A 187 0.21 10.17 25.80
C ILE A 187 -1.14 10.88 25.91
N PHE A 188 -2.23 10.23 25.46
CA PHE A 188 -3.58 10.80 25.55
C PHE A 188 -3.98 11.10 26.99
N GLU A 189 -3.78 10.14 27.91
CA GLU A 189 -4.12 10.29 29.32
C GLU A 189 -3.33 11.44 29.96
N ARG A 190 -2.05 11.62 29.59
CA ARG A 190 -1.23 12.73 30.09
C ARG A 190 -1.78 14.09 29.64
N GLU A 191 -2.02 14.27 28.34
CA GLU A 191 -2.54 15.53 27.79
C GLU A 191 -3.95 15.85 28.33
N TYR A 192 -4.82 14.86 28.34
CA TYR A 192 -6.19 14.98 28.84
C TYR A 192 -6.19 15.38 30.32
N LEU A 193 -5.47 14.64 31.18
CA LEU A 193 -5.44 14.93 32.61
C LEU A 193 -4.78 16.28 32.92
N HIS A 194 -3.73 16.64 32.19
CA HIS A 194 -3.11 17.96 32.33
C HIS A 194 -4.11 19.08 32.03
N SER A 195 -4.87 18.97 30.93
CA SER A 195 -5.89 19.95 30.56
C SER A 195 -7.02 20.08 31.60
N GLN A 196 -7.50 18.96 32.14
CA GLN A 196 -8.59 18.96 33.11
C GLN A 196 -8.14 19.46 34.48
N VAL A 197 -6.93 19.10 34.93
CA VAL A 197 -6.37 19.64 36.18
C VAL A 197 -6.18 21.15 36.08
N ALA A 198 -5.66 21.65 34.95
CA ALA A 198 -5.53 23.09 34.72
C ALA A 198 -6.89 23.81 34.68
N ARG A 199 -7.90 23.22 34.02
CA ARG A 199 -9.28 23.75 33.95
C ARG A 199 -9.90 23.98 35.32
N PHE A 200 -9.66 23.08 36.27
CA PHE A 200 -10.16 23.18 37.64
C PHE A 200 -9.15 23.82 38.60
N GLY A 201 -8.13 24.53 38.09
CA GLY A 201 -7.17 25.28 38.90
C GLY A 201 -6.35 24.42 39.85
N GLY A 202 -6.06 23.16 39.50
CA GLY A 202 -5.34 22.22 40.36
C GLY A 202 -6.21 21.48 41.37
N ASN A 203 -7.53 21.72 41.41
CA ASN A 203 -8.42 21.05 42.37
C ASN A 203 -8.71 19.59 41.98
N ILE A 204 -7.90 18.68 42.54
CA ILE A 204 -7.95 17.23 42.26
C ILE A 204 -9.33 16.62 42.56
N SER A 205 -10.04 17.09 43.60
CA SER A 205 -11.35 16.56 43.95
C SER A 205 -12.41 16.91 42.90
N ARG A 206 -12.40 18.15 42.40
CA ARG A 206 -13.33 18.58 41.33
C ARG A 206 -12.99 17.90 40.00
N THR A 207 -11.70 17.77 39.68
CA THR A 207 -11.25 17.06 38.49
C THR A 207 -11.66 15.58 38.53
N ALA A 208 -11.50 14.90 39.68
CA ALA A 208 -11.89 13.51 39.86
C ALA A 208 -13.40 13.28 39.66
N ALA A 209 -14.23 14.14 40.25
CA ALA A 209 -15.68 14.09 40.10
C ALA A 209 -16.12 14.29 38.63
N PHE A 210 -15.50 15.22 37.92
CA PHE A 210 -15.82 15.49 36.51
C PHE A 210 -15.40 14.34 35.58
N ILE A 211 -14.22 13.76 35.80
CA ILE A 211 -13.68 12.66 34.99
C ILE A 211 -14.36 11.32 35.34
N GLY A 212 -15.11 11.25 36.45
CA GLY A 212 -15.76 10.01 36.90
C GLY A 212 -14.79 9.02 37.53
N MET A 213 -13.69 9.49 38.11
CA MET A 213 -12.70 8.68 38.80
C MET A 213 -12.73 8.93 40.31
N GLU A 214 -12.41 7.91 41.10
CA GLU A 214 -12.18 8.10 42.53
C GLU A 214 -10.95 9.01 42.75
N ARG A 215 -11.02 9.91 43.74
CA ARG A 215 -9.95 10.88 44.05
C ARG A 215 -8.59 10.21 44.27
N SER A 216 -8.56 9.08 45.00
CA SER A 216 -7.32 8.35 45.31
C SER A 216 -6.70 7.71 44.05
N ALA A 217 -7.54 7.25 43.12
CA ALA A 217 -7.13 6.69 41.83
C ALA A 217 -6.58 7.77 40.90
N LEU A 218 -7.25 8.93 40.81
CA LEU A 218 -6.75 10.06 40.02
C LEU A 218 -5.39 10.55 40.54
N HIS A 219 -5.23 10.67 41.86
CA HIS A 219 -3.97 11.12 42.46
C HIS A 219 -2.80 10.16 42.15
N ARG A 220 -3.03 8.84 42.24
CA ARG A 220 -2.03 7.83 41.83
C ARG A 220 -1.68 7.94 40.35
N LYS A 221 -2.68 8.15 39.49
CA LYS A 221 -2.51 8.28 38.04
C LYS A 221 -1.73 9.53 37.63
N LEU A 222 -2.00 10.67 38.28
CA LEU A 222 -1.26 11.91 38.06
C LEU A 222 0.22 11.76 38.46
N LYS A 223 0.48 11.09 39.59
CA LYS A 223 1.85 10.79 40.06
C LYS A 223 2.60 9.86 39.11
N SER A 224 1.96 8.82 38.57
CA SER A 224 2.59 7.94 37.58
C SER A 224 2.88 8.62 36.25
N LEU A 225 2.10 9.64 35.88
CA LEU A 225 2.27 10.39 34.64
C LEU A 225 3.15 11.64 34.78
N GLY A 226 3.66 11.93 35.99
CA GLY A 226 4.53 13.08 36.28
C GLY A 226 3.83 14.44 36.37
N ILE A 227 2.50 14.47 36.43
CA ILE A 227 1.70 15.71 36.46
C ILE A 227 1.55 16.19 37.90
N HIS A 228 2.20 17.29 38.25
CA HIS A 228 2.12 17.88 39.58
C HIS A 228 1.02 18.95 39.59
N GLY A 229 -0.05 18.73 40.36
CA GLY A 229 -1.08 19.74 40.61
C GLY A 229 -0.44 20.97 41.26
N GLY A 230 -0.59 22.13 40.62
CA GLY A 230 0.04 23.38 41.05
C GLY A 230 -0.25 23.70 42.51
N LYS A 231 0.80 24.07 43.25
CA LYS A 231 0.69 24.65 44.60
C LYS A 231 -0.03 26.01 44.53
N LYS A 232 -1.15 26.13 45.24
CA LYS A 232 -1.27 27.00 46.43
C LYS A 232 -2.56 26.67 47.17
#